data_AF-E3UKJ5-F1
#
_entry.id   AF-E3UKJ5-F1
#
_cell.length_a   1.000
_cell.length_b   1.000
_cell.length_c   1.000
_cell.angle_alpha   90.00
_cell.angle_beta   90.00
_cell.angle_gamma   90.00
#
_symmetry.space_group_name_H-M   'P 1'
#
loop_
_entity.id
_entity.type
_entity.pdbx_description
1 polymer ?
#
loop_
_entity_poly.entity_id
_entity_poly.type
_entity_poly.pdbx_seq_one_letter_code
_entity_poly.pdbx_strand_id
1 'polypeptide(L)'
;TCIFMNRISSDTIFVTVPHEATGGIIGVNRKGQVLSVTVEEDSIVPYINTSLQNPELALRLAVRNNLAGAEELFVRKFNMLFTNAQYGEAAKVAAMAPRGILRTPQTIQRFQQVPTQPGQTSPLLQYFGILLDQAQLNKFESLELCRPVLLQGRKQLLEKWLKEEKLECSEELGDLVKQVDPTLALSVYLRANVASKVIQCFAETGQFPKIVLYAKKVGFTPDYIYLLRSVMRTNPEQGAGFAGMLV
;
A
#
# COMPACT_ATOMS: atom_id res chain seq x y z
N THR A 1 33.03 1.42 10.78
CA THR A 1 32.89 0.09 11.42
C THR A 1 33.33 -0.98 10.45
N CYS A 2 34.18 -1.91 10.85
CA CYS A 2 34.54 -3.08 10.03
C CYS A 2 33.36 -4.06 10.03
N ILE A 3 32.92 -4.50 8.85
CA ILE A 3 31.77 -5.41 8.72
C ILE A 3 32.23 -6.88 8.67
N PHE A 4 33.28 -7.19 7.90
CA PHE A 4 33.79 -8.56 7.77
C PHE A 4 35.30 -8.52 7.58
N MET A 5 36.01 -9.47 8.19
CA MET A 5 37.44 -9.64 8.02
C MET A 5 37.78 -11.12 8.04
N ASN A 6 38.43 -11.60 6.98
CA ASN A 6 38.97 -12.94 6.91
C ASN A 6 40.20 -12.97 5.99
N ARG A 7 41.12 -13.92 6.22
CA ARG A 7 42.27 -14.13 5.33
C ARG A 7 41.84 -14.98 4.15
N ILE A 8 41.81 -14.38 2.96
CA ILE A 8 41.38 -15.04 1.70
C ILE A 8 42.54 -15.57 0.84
N SER A 9 43.79 -15.15 1.10
CA SER A 9 44.98 -15.64 0.39
C SER A 9 46.19 -15.66 1.32
N SER A 10 47.04 -16.69 1.16
CA SER A 10 48.37 -16.74 1.78
C SER A 10 49.40 -15.90 1.03
N ASP A 11 49.17 -15.69 -0.26
CA ASP A 11 50.09 -15.06 -1.21
C ASP A 11 49.55 -13.69 -1.65
N THR A 12 50.44 -12.77 -2.03
CA THR A 12 50.07 -11.41 -2.47
C THR A 12 49.15 -11.46 -3.69
N ILE A 13 47.98 -10.83 -3.57
CA ILE A 13 47.11 -10.49 -4.70
C ILE A 13 47.72 -9.25 -5.34
N PHE A 14 48.32 -9.40 -6.51
CA PHE A 14 49.14 -8.35 -7.13
C PHE A 14 48.38 -7.52 -8.18
N VAL A 15 47.22 -8.02 -8.64
CA VAL A 15 46.34 -7.31 -9.56
C VAL A 15 44.89 -7.54 -9.15
N THR A 16 44.08 -6.50 -9.19
CA THR A 16 42.65 -6.53 -8.88
C THR A 16 41.87 -5.64 -9.86
N VAL A 17 40.60 -5.96 -10.03
CA VAL A 17 39.63 -5.17 -10.82
C VAL A 17 38.25 -5.29 -10.14
N PRO A 18 37.38 -4.28 -10.22
CA PRO A 18 35.98 -4.44 -9.83
C PRO A 18 35.34 -5.60 -10.62
N HIS A 19 34.57 -6.43 -9.91
CA HIS A 19 33.80 -7.50 -10.54
C HIS A 19 32.38 -7.00 -10.80
N GLU A 20 32.16 -6.41 -11.97
CA GLU A 20 30.91 -5.72 -12.32
C GLU A 20 29.67 -6.61 -12.22
N ALA A 21 29.79 -7.91 -12.56
CA ALA A 21 28.67 -8.84 -12.54
C ALA A 21 28.08 -9.09 -11.14
N THR A 22 28.89 -9.00 -10.09
CA THR A 22 28.45 -9.25 -8.71
C THR A 22 28.57 -8.02 -7.81
N GLY A 23 29.05 -6.89 -8.32
CA GLY A 23 29.37 -5.71 -7.51
C GLY A 23 30.53 -5.94 -6.52
N GLY A 24 31.36 -6.95 -6.76
CA GLY A 24 32.45 -7.38 -5.89
C GLY A 24 33.84 -6.94 -6.36
N ILE A 25 34.85 -7.65 -5.91
CA ILE A 25 36.25 -7.51 -6.35
C ILE A 25 36.76 -8.86 -6.87
N ILE A 26 37.53 -8.83 -7.94
CA ILE A 26 38.24 -10.01 -8.46
C ILE A 26 39.73 -9.69 -8.57
N GLY A 27 40.59 -10.66 -8.29
CA GLY A 27 42.04 -10.47 -8.31
C GLY A 27 42.81 -11.77 -8.51
N VAL A 28 44.09 -11.62 -8.84
CA VAL A 28 45.01 -12.74 -9.09
C VAL A 28 46.17 -12.71 -8.10
N ASN A 29 46.47 -13.86 -7.49
CA ASN A 29 47.61 -14.00 -6.59
C ASN A 29 48.86 -14.54 -7.30
N ARG A 30 50.02 -14.49 -6.64
CA ARG A 30 51.31 -14.95 -7.19
C ARG A 30 51.36 -16.43 -7.60
N LYS A 31 50.39 -17.25 -7.15
CA LYS A 31 50.25 -18.66 -7.57
C LYS A 31 49.39 -18.83 -8.83
N GLY A 32 48.89 -17.75 -9.40
CA GLY A 32 47.99 -17.77 -10.55
C GLY A 32 46.54 -18.12 -10.20
N GLN A 33 46.15 -18.09 -8.92
CA GLN A 33 44.75 -18.31 -8.53
C GLN A 33 43.94 -17.05 -8.78
N VAL A 34 42.79 -17.21 -9.44
CA VAL A 34 41.79 -16.14 -9.62
C VAL A 34 40.80 -16.23 -8.46
N LEU A 35 40.78 -15.19 -7.63
CA LEU A 35 39.94 -15.09 -6.44
C LEU A 35 38.91 -13.99 -6.65
N SER A 36 37.64 -14.26 -6.37
CA SER A 36 36.58 -13.27 -6.35
C SER A 36 35.97 -13.21 -4.96
N VAL A 37 35.70 -11.99 -4.49
CA VAL A 37 35.00 -11.73 -3.23
C VAL A 37 33.85 -10.80 -3.52
N THR A 38 32.66 -11.19 -3.08
CA THR A 38 31.44 -10.42 -3.27
C THR A 38 30.61 -10.42 -1.99
N VAL A 39 29.67 -9.48 -1.88
CA VAL A 39 28.71 -9.47 -0.78
C VAL A 39 27.65 -10.53 -1.06
N GLU A 40 27.39 -11.38 -0.08
CA GLU A 40 26.30 -12.36 -0.10
C GLU A 40 25.02 -11.70 0.43
N GLU A 41 24.11 -11.33 -0.47
CA GLU A 41 22.95 -10.48 -0.17
C GLU A 41 21.99 -11.10 0.86
N ASP A 42 21.83 -12.43 0.85
CA ASP A 42 20.92 -13.14 1.75
C ASP A 42 21.48 -13.31 3.17
N SER A 43 22.82 -13.28 3.32
CA SER A 43 23.47 -13.58 4.60
C SER A 43 24.07 -12.35 5.30
N ILE A 44 24.33 -11.26 4.57
CA ILE A 44 24.96 -10.06 5.13
C ILE A 44 24.11 -9.41 6.23
N VAL A 45 22.78 -9.35 6.06
CA VAL A 45 21.87 -8.77 7.06
C VAL A 45 21.80 -9.65 8.32
N PRO A 46 21.54 -10.97 8.23
CA PRO A 46 21.65 -11.86 9.38
C PRO A 46 23.01 -11.78 10.08
N TYR A 47 24.12 -11.80 9.33
CA TYR A 47 25.47 -11.74 9.89
C TYR A 47 25.72 -10.47 10.71
N ILE A 48 25.32 -9.31 10.18
CA ILE A 48 25.47 -8.04 10.90
C ILE A 48 24.63 -8.03 12.19
N ASN A 49 23.45 -8.64 12.14
CA ASN A 49 22.56 -8.70 13.29
C ASN A 49 23.01 -9.69 14.37
N THR A 50 23.44 -10.90 14.01
CA THR A 50 23.75 -11.96 14.96
C THR A 50 25.23 -11.97 15.38
N SER A 51 26.14 -11.85 14.42
CA SER A 51 27.58 -12.00 14.66
C SER A 51 28.21 -10.69 15.11
N LEU A 52 27.86 -9.58 14.44
CA LEU A 52 28.30 -8.23 14.82
C LEU A 52 27.44 -7.59 15.90
N GLN A 53 26.28 -8.18 16.23
CA GLN A 53 25.32 -7.65 17.20
C GLN A 53 24.94 -6.19 16.96
N ASN A 54 24.85 -5.78 15.68
CA ASN A 54 24.55 -4.40 15.30
C ASN A 54 23.25 -4.31 14.50
N PRO A 55 22.08 -4.38 15.16
CA PRO A 55 20.78 -4.36 14.49
C PRO A 55 20.50 -3.03 13.77
N GLU A 56 21.05 -1.91 14.25
CA GLU A 56 20.86 -0.60 13.62
C GLU A 56 21.56 -0.52 12.26
N LEU A 57 22.79 -1.01 12.17
CA LEU A 57 23.52 -1.11 10.90
C LEU A 57 22.82 -2.09 9.95
N ALA A 58 22.40 -3.25 10.44
CA ALA A 58 21.68 -4.24 9.63
C ALA A 58 20.41 -3.64 9.00
N LEU A 59 19.62 -2.91 9.79
CA LEU A 59 18.39 -2.26 9.32
C LEU A 59 18.70 -1.15 8.31
N ARG A 60 19.67 -0.26 8.58
CA ARG A 60 20.05 0.80 7.63
C ARG A 60 20.58 0.24 6.31
N LEU A 61 21.39 -0.82 6.37
CA LEU A 61 21.93 -1.47 5.17
C LEU A 61 20.83 -2.11 4.33
N ALA A 62 19.88 -2.78 4.98
CA ALA A 62 18.78 -3.44 4.30
C ALA A 62 17.80 -2.45 3.66
N VAL A 63 17.45 -1.35 4.33
CA VAL A 63 16.59 -0.31 3.74
C VAL A 63 17.27 0.34 2.54
N ARG A 64 18.56 0.67 2.67
CA ARG A 64 19.27 1.41 1.62
C ARG A 64 19.46 0.59 0.34
N ASN A 65 19.66 -0.73 0.47
CA ASN A 65 19.95 -1.61 -0.67
C ASN A 65 18.81 -2.60 -0.97
N ASN A 66 17.66 -2.47 -0.30
CA ASN A 66 16.50 -3.36 -0.45
C ASN A 66 16.84 -4.87 -0.29
N LEU A 67 17.69 -5.20 0.68
CA LEU A 67 18.17 -6.57 0.92
C LEU A 67 17.14 -7.41 1.68
N ALA A 68 17.11 -8.71 1.37
CA ALA A 68 16.31 -9.69 2.10
C ALA A 68 16.85 -9.93 3.53
N GLY A 69 16.03 -10.53 4.40
CA GLY A 69 16.43 -10.88 5.77
C GLY A 69 16.31 -9.78 6.82
N ALA A 70 15.99 -8.53 6.44
CA ALA A 70 15.63 -7.48 7.41
C ALA A 70 14.16 -7.49 7.82
N GLU A 71 13.34 -8.26 7.12
CA GLU A 71 11.91 -8.46 7.39
C GLU A 71 11.64 -8.73 8.87
N GLU A 72 12.36 -9.68 9.46
CA GLU A 72 12.22 -10.01 10.88
C GLU A 72 12.71 -8.89 11.80
N LEU A 73 13.73 -8.12 11.38
CA LEU A 73 14.21 -6.95 12.13
C LEU A 73 13.15 -5.86 12.22
N PHE A 74 12.43 -5.63 11.13
CA PHE A 74 11.30 -4.69 11.10
C PHE A 74 10.19 -5.13 12.05
N VAL A 75 9.81 -6.41 12.01
CA VAL A 75 8.79 -6.97 12.91
C VAL A 75 9.23 -6.87 14.37
N ARG A 76 10.48 -7.25 14.70
CA ARG A 76 11.00 -7.15 16.07
C ARG A 76 11.05 -5.71 16.56
N LYS A 77 11.54 -4.78 15.74
CA LYS A 77 11.59 -3.35 16.07
C LYS A 77 10.17 -2.77 16.25
N PHE A 78 9.24 -3.13 15.38
CA PHE A 78 7.84 -2.76 15.50
C PHE A 78 7.26 -3.26 16.82
N ASN A 79 7.42 -4.55 17.15
CA ASN A 79 6.92 -5.13 18.39
C ASN A 79 7.51 -4.46 19.63
N MET A 80 8.81 -4.15 19.61
CA MET A 80 9.49 -3.44 20.70
C MET A 80 8.91 -2.05 20.90
N LEU A 81 8.77 -1.26 19.84
CA LEU A 81 8.19 0.09 19.90
C LEU A 81 6.72 0.04 20.35
N PHE A 82 5.97 -0.93 19.85
CA PHE A 82 4.56 -1.12 20.20
C PHE A 82 4.38 -1.48 21.68
N THR A 83 5.22 -2.38 22.21
CA THR A 83 5.22 -2.75 23.64
C THR A 83 5.61 -1.57 24.53
N ASN A 84 6.51 -0.71 24.06
CA ASN A 84 6.91 0.52 24.75
C ASN A 84 5.90 1.67 24.62
N ALA A 85 4.70 1.41 24.08
CA ALA A 85 3.66 2.41 23.80
C ALA A 85 4.11 3.57 22.87
N GLN A 86 5.18 3.37 22.09
CA GLN A 86 5.68 4.34 21.12
C GLN A 86 5.00 4.15 19.76
N TYR A 87 3.69 4.37 19.72
CA TYR A 87 2.87 4.10 18.53
C TYR A 87 3.24 4.93 17.30
N GLY A 88 3.65 6.19 17.48
CA GLY A 88 4.08 7.05 16.37
C GLY A 88 5.34 6.55 15.66
N GLU A 89 6.33 6.09 16.42
CA GLU A 89 7.56 5.52 15.84
C GLU A 89 7.31 4.12 15.27
N ALA A 90 6.46 3.31 15.93
CA ALA A 90 6.04 2.01 15.39
C ALA A 90 5.36 2.17 14.02
N ALA A 91 4.50 3.19 13.87
CA ALA A 91 3.86 3.50 12.61
C ALA A 91 4.85 3.90 11.51
N LYS A 92 5.87 4.73 11.82
CA LYS A 92 6.93 5.06 10.86
C LYS A 92 7.71 3.82 10.42
N VAL A 93 8.04 2.92 11.35
CA VAL A 93 8.73 1.66 11.03
C VAL A 93 7.87 0.79 10.11
N ALA A 94 6.56 0.73 10.35
CA ALA A 94 5.64 -0.02 9.49
C ALA A 94 5.49 0.60 8.10
N ALA A 95 5.48 1.93 7.99
CA ALA A 95 5.39 2.65 6.73
C ALA A 95 6.68 2.54 5.88
N MET A 96 7.85 2.55 6.52
CA MET A 96 9.17 2.42 5.87
C MET A 96 9.59 0.98 5.57
N ALA A 97 8.78 -0.01 5.99
CA ALA A 97 9.16 -1.41 5.87
C ALA A 97 9.26 -1.82 4.38
N PRO A 98 10.36 -2.48 3.97
CA PRO A 98 10.54 -2.90 2.58
C PRO A 98 9.42 -3.86 2.18
N ARG A 99 9.00 -3.76 0.91
CA ARG A 99 7.89 -4.55 0.33
C ARG A 99 6.56 -4.45 1.10
N GLY A 100 6.40 -3.48 2.00
CA GLY A 100 5.19 -3.33 2.79
C GLY A 100 4.91 -4.51 3.74
N ILE A 101 5.94 -5.21 4.23
CA ILE A 101 5.74 -6.40 5.08
C ILE A 101 4.95 -6.13 6.37
N LEU A 102 5.00 -4.89 6.87
CA LEU A 102 4.23 -4.44 8.03
C LEU A 102 2.90 -3.77 7.65
N ARG A 103 2.61 -3.54 6.35
CA ARG A 103 1.35 -2.98 5.86
C ARG A 103 0.30 -4.08 5.66
N THR A 104 0.03 -4.81 6.73
CA THR A 104 -0.88 -5.96 6.73
C THR A 104 -2.10 -5.70 7.61
N PRO A 105 -3.23 -6.41 7.37
CA PRO A 105 -4.41 -6.31 8.23
C PRO A 105 -4.10 -6.62 9.71
N GLN A 106 -3.12 -7.48 9.98
CA GLN A 106 -2.70 -7.82 11.35
C GLN A 106 -2.12 -6.61 12.09
N THR A 107 -1.30 -5.80 11.42
CA THR A 107 -0.76 -4.56 11.99
C THR A 107 -1.87 -3.58 12.33
N ILE A 108 -2.84 -3.42 11.44
CA ILE A 108 -4.00 -2.53 11.63
C ILE A 108 -4.83 -3.00 12.84
N GLN A 109 -5.12 -4.30 12.93
CA GLN A 109 -5.84 -4.87 14.08
C GLN A 109 -5.12 -4.61 15.40
N ARG A 110 -3.79 -4.69 15.43
CA ARG A 110 -3.02 -4.34 16.64
C ARG A 110 -3.23 -2.87 17.02
N PHE A 111 -3.13 -1.94 16.07
CA PHE A 111 -3.41 -0.52 16.34
C PHE A 111 -4.86 -0.26 16.76
N GLN A 112 -5.81 -1.04 16.24
CA GLN A 112 -7.24 -0.94 16.59
C GLN A 112 -7.53 -1.44 18.01
N GLN A 113 -6.78 -2.42 18.50
CA GLN A 113 -6.91 -2.95 19.87
C GLN A 113 -6.41 -1.98 20.94
N VAL A 114 -5.63 -0.96 20.57
CA VAL A 114 -5.10 0.01 21.54
C VAL A 114 -6.22 0.92 22.02
N PRO A 115 -6.52 0.96 23.34
CA PRO A 115 -7.54 1.84 23.87
C PRO A 115 -7.13 3.31 23.68
N THR A 116 -8.02 4.10 23.09
CA THR A 116 -7.79 5.54 22.90
C THR A 116 -8.24 6.32 24.12
N GLN A 117 -7.33 7.08 24.73
CA GLN A 117 -7.69 7.99 25.81
C GLN A 117 -8.46 9.22 25.28
N PRO A 118 -9.45 9.75 26.04
CA PRO A 118 -10.18 10.94 25.63
C PRO A 118 -9.23 12.14 25.47
N GLY A 119 -9.23 12.77 24.29
CA GLY A 119 -8.39 13.92 23.98
C GLY A 119 -7.06 13.60 23.28
N GLN A 120 -6.65 12.34 23.20
CA GLN A 120 -5.48 11.93 22.42
C GLN A 120 -5.90 11.40 21.05
N THR A 121 -5.11 11.68 20.00
CA THR A 121 -5.34 11.10 18.68
C THR A 121 -5.20 9.58 18.74
N SER A 122 -6.12 8.88 18.08
CA SER A 122 -6.06 7.41 18.04
C SER A 122 -4.73 6.95 17.43
N PRO A 123 -4.03 5.97 18.04
CA PRO A 123 -2.83 5.36 17.44
C PRO A 123 -3.07 4.87 16.01
N LEU A 124 -4.27 4.35 15.73
CA LEU A 124 -4.69 3.94 14.39
C LEU A 124 -4.73 5.12 13.41
N LEU A 125 -5.27 6.26 13.84
CA LEU A 125 -5.31 7.47 13.02
C LEU A 125 -3.90 8.05 12.80
N GLN A 126 -3.03 7.97 13.79
CA GLN A 126 -1.62 8.36 13.66
C GLN A 126 -0.88 7.47 12.66
N TYR A 127 -1.15 6.16 12.67
CA TYR A 127 -0.62 5.21 11.69
C TYR A 127 -1.03 5.58 10.26
N PHE A 128 -2.33 5.80 10.03
CA PHE A 128 -2.81 6.21 8.71
C PHE A 128 -2.30 7.58 8.28
N GLY A 129 -2.15 8.54 9.21
CA GLY A 129 -1.56 9.84 8.90
C GLY A 129 -0.15 9.72 8.33
N ILE A 130 0.69 8.90 8.96
CA ILE A 130 2.07 8.66 8.49
C ILE A 130 2.07 7.93 7.14
N LEU A 131 1.19 6.94 6.96
CA LEU A 131 1.08 6.25 5.68
C LEU A 131 0.64 7.18 4.55
N LEU A 132 -0.36 8.03 4.78
CA LEU A 132 -0.89 8.99 3.80
C LEU A 132 0.15 10.03 3.34
N ASP A 133 1.20 10.25 4.13
CA ASP A 133 2.32 11.13 3.78
C ASP A 133 3.41 10.39 2.98
N GLN A 134 3.54 9.07 3.15
CA GLN A 134 4.61 8.28 2.53
C GLN A 134 4.16 7.54 1.26
N ALA A 135 2.92 7.04 1.22
CA ALA A 135 2.44 6.18 0.15
C ALA A 135 0.90 6.19 0.00
N GLN A 136 0.42 5.70 -1.14
CA GLN A 136 -0.99 5.41 -1.35
C GLN A 136 -1.43 4.24 -0.45
N LEU A 137 -2.58 4.37 0.20
CA LEU A 137 -3.20 3.32 1.02
C LEU A 137 -3.76 2.20 0.15
N ASN A 138 -3.61 0.96 0.61
CA ASN A 138 -4.18 -0.21 -0.07
C ASN A 138 -5.71 -0.32 0.17
N LYS A 139 -6.37 -1.26 -0.50
CA LYS A 139 -7.83 -1.48 -0.36
C LYS A 139 -8.29 -1.63 1.09
N PHE A 140 -7.58 -2.44 1.88
CA PHE A 140 -7.94 -2.75 3.26
C PHE A 140 -7.71 -1.54 4.19
N GLU A 141 -6.57 -0.88 4.04
CA GLU A 141 -6.22 0.35 4.78
C GLU A 141 -7.22 1.47 4.48
N SER A 142 -7.61 1.63 3.22
CA SER A 142 -8.59 2.63 2.79
C SER A 142 -9.96 2.37 3.43
N LEU A 143 -10.39 1.11 3.50
CA LEU A 143 -11.64 0.73 4.18
C LEU A 143 -11.60 1.03 5.68
N GLU A 144 -10.55 0.59 6.37
CA GLU A 144 -10.41 0.76 7.82
C GLU A 144 -10.24 2.24 8.22
N LEU A 145 -9.62 3.07 7.38
CA LEU A 145 -9.58 4.51 7.56
C LEU A 145 -10.96 5.15 7.34
N CYS A 146 -11.70 4.74 6.31
CA CYS A 146 -12.95 5.40 5.94
C CYS A 146 -14.11 5.09 6.90
N ARG A 147 -14.18 3.87 7.48
CA ARG A 147 -15.22 3.49 8.46
C ARG A 147 -15.41 4.52 9.59
N PRO A 148 -14.39 4.86 10.40
CA PRO A 148 -14.55 5.82 11.48
C PRO A 148 -14.78 7.25 10.98
N VAL A 149 -14.17 7.64 9.85
CA VAL A 149 -14.30 8.99 9.27
C VAL A 149 -15.73 9.24 8.80
N LEU A 150 -16.36 8.25 8.16
CA LEU A 150 -17.75 8.29 7.73
C LEU A 150 -18.71 8.28 8.93
N LEU A 151 -18.45 7.46 9.95
CA LEU A 151 -19.26 7.43 11.18
C LEU A 151 -19.25 8.79 11.91
N GLN A 152 -18.11 9.49 11.88
CA GLN A 152 -17.97 10.84 12.44
C GLN A 152 -18.53 11.95 11.53
N GLY A 153 -19.07 11.61 10.34
CA GLY A 153 -19.61 12.57 9.38
C GLY A 153 -18.55 13.45 8.70
N ARG A 154 -17.25 13.11 8.79
CA ARG A 154 -16.14 13.90 8.25
C ARG A 154 -15.86 13.61 6.77
N LYS A 155 -16.90 13.63 5.93
CA LYS A 155 -16.79 13.29 4.50
C LYS A 155 -15.83 14.18 3.70
N GLN A 156 -15.58 15.41 4.16
CA GLN A 156 -14.64 16.36 3.56
C GLN A 156 -13.20 15.81 3.51
N LEU A 157 -12.79 15.02 4.51
CA LEU A 157 -11.46 14.40 4.52
C LEU A 157 -11.35 13.34 3.41
N LEU A 158 -12.41 12.56 3.22
CA LEU A 158 -12.47 11.55 2.18
C LEU A 158 -12.42 12.18 0.78
N GLU A 159 -13.15 13.28 0.55
CA GLU A 159 -13.06 14.04 -0.70
C GLU A 159 -11.65 14.54 -0.99
N LYS A 160 -10.94 15.02 0.04
CA LYS A 160 -9.54 15.45 -0.09
C LYS A 160 -8.64 14.28 -0.48
N TRP A 161 -8.71 13.16 0.23
CA TRP A 161 -7.86 11.99 -0.05
C TRP A 161 -8.16 11.35 -1.41
N LEU A 162 -9.41 11.37 -1.87
CA LEU A 162 -9.79 10.91 -3.21
C LEU A 162 -9.27 11.82 -4.33
N LYS A 163 -9.18 13.13 -4.07
CA LYS A 163 -8.58 14.10 -5.02
C LYS A 163 -7.06 13.98 -5.07
N GLU A 164 -6.42 13.69 -3.94
CA GLU A 164 -4.98 13.49 -3.83
C GLU A 164 -4.52 12.08 -4.27
N GLU A 165 -5.45 11.23 -4.75
CA GLU A 165 -5.18 9.84 -5.16
C GLU A 165 -4.49 8.98 -4.07
N LYS A 166 -4.69 9.33 -2.79
CA LYS A 166 -4.05 8.66 -1.66
C LYS A 166 -4.72 7.35 -1.24
N LEU A 167 -5.91 7.07 -1.74
CA LEU A 167 -6.70 5.88 -1.39
C LEU A 167 -6.81 4.96 -2.59
N GLU A 168 -6.63 3.67 -2.37
CA GLU A 168 -7.00 2.64 -3.34
C GLU A 168 -8.51 2.41 -3.26
N CYS A 169 -9.21 2.73 -4.35
CA CYS A 169 -10.66 2.62 -4.42
C CYS A 169 -11.08 1.17 -4.68
N SER A 170 -12.09 0.70 -3.96
CA SER A 170 -12.67 -0.63 -4.10
C SER A 170 -14.20 -0.59 -4.14
N GLU A 171 -14.83 -1.69 -4.57
CA GLU A 171 -16.29 -1.84 -4.54
C GLU A 171 -16.84 -1.66 -3.12
N GLU A 172 -16.24 -2.36 -2.15
CA GLU A 172 -16.64 -2.30 -0.74
C GLU A 172 -16.55 -0.88 -0.18
N LEU A 173 -15.53 -0.12 -0.59
CA LEU A 173 -15.38 1.28 -0.16
C LEU A 173 -16.50 2.14 -0.75
N GLY A 174 -16.84 1.92 -2.02
CA GLY A 174 -17.97 2.60 -2.66
C GLY A 174 -19.29 2.29 -1.97
N ASP A 175 -19.54 1.03 -1.59
CA ASP A 175 -20.77 0.61 -0.91
C ASP A 175 -20.89 1.26 0.48
N LEU A 176 -19.79 1.36 1.20
CA LEU A 176 -19.74 2.03 2.50
C LEU A 176 -20.03 3.54 2.38
N VAL A 177 -19.43 4.20 1.39
CA VAL A 177 -19.62 5.65 1.15
C VAL A 177 -21.04 5.93 0.67
N LYS A 178 -21.64 5.04 -0.11
CA LYS A 178 -22.99 5.19 -0.68
C LYS A 178 -24.07 5.37 0.39
N GLN A 179 -23.91 4.76 1.57
CA GLN A 179 -24.84 4.90 2.69
C GLN A 179 -24.92 6.34 3.22
N VAL A 180 -23.85 7.12 3.03
CA VAL A 180 -23.74 8.51 3.50
C VAL A 180 -23.92 9.50 2.37
N ASP A 181 -23.26 9.27 1.23
CA ASP A 181 -23.29 10.16 0.08
C ASP A 181 -23.18 9.38 -1.25
N PRO A 182 -24.27 9.23 -2.02
CA PRO A 182 -24.28 8.50 -3.28
C PRO A 182 -23.46 9.20 -4.38
N THR A 183 -23.28 10.53 -4.29
CA THR A 183 -22.49 11.28 -5.29
C THR A 183 -20.99 11.06 -5.10
N LEU A 184 -20.54 10.97 -3.84
CA LEU A 184 -19.16 10.63 -3.53
C LEU A 184 -18.87 9.16 -3.86
N ALA A 185 -19.81 8.26 -3.59
CA ALA A 185 -19.68 6.84 -3.94
C ALA A 185 -19.46 6.63 -5.44
N LEU A 186 -20.15 7.37 -6.31
CA LEU A 186 -19.93 7.34 -7.76
C LEU A 186 -18.45 7.64 -8.11
N SER A 187 -17.85 8.63 -7.44
CA SER A 187 -16.44 8.99 -7.65
C SER A 187 -15.47 7.88 -7.21
N VAL A 188 -15.83 7.12 -6.17
CA VAL A 188 -15.08 5.94 -5.72
C VAL A 188 -15.22 4.80 -6.72
N TYR A 189 -16.43 4.46 -7.16
CA TYR A 189 -16.66 3.37 -8.12
C TYR A 189 -15.99 3.61 -9.47
N LEU A 190 -15.98 4.86 -9.94
CA LEU A 190 -15.27 5.23 -11.17
C LEU A 190 -13.76 4.97 -11.07
N ARG A 191 -13.16 5.27 -9.91
CA ARG A 191 -11.73 4.99 -9.64
C ARG A 191 -11.46 3.51 -9.38
N ALA A 192 -12.40 2.80 -8.77
CA ALA A 192 -12.33 1.36 -8.53
C ALA A 192 -12.53 0.53 -9.81
N ASN A 193 -12.90 1.18 -10.93
CA ASN A 193 -13.20 0.54 -12.22
C ASN A 193 -14.32 -0.52 -12.15
N VAL A 194 -15.32 -0.30 -11.30
CA VAL A 194 -16.45 -1.23 -11.10
C VAL A 194 -17.65 -0.78 -11.93
N ALA A 195 -17.66 -1.16 -13.21
CA ALA A 195 -18.62 -0.63 -14.19
C ALA A 195 -20.09 -0.90 -13.82
N SER A 196 -20.40 -2.07 -13.26
CA SER A 196 -21.75 -2.45 -12.82
C SER A 196 -22.33 -1.46 -11.80
N LYS A 197 -21.55 -1.16 -10.75
CA LYS A 197 -21.95 -0.24 -9.67
C LYS A 197 -21.96 1.22 -10.12
N VAL A 198 -21.04 1.63 -10.99
CA VAL A 198 -21.06 2.98 -11.61
C VAL A 198 -22.38 3.20 -12.34
N ILE A 199 -22.80 2.22 -13.16
CA ILE A 199 -24.04 2.31 -13.92
C ILE A 199 -25.26 2.32 -13.00
N GLN A 200 -25.26 1.48 -11.95
CA GLN A 200 -26.31 1.50 -10.94
C GLN A 200 -26.39 2.87 -10.24
N CYS A 201 -25.27 3.47 -9.84
CA CYS A 201 -25.25 4.81 -9.25
C CYS A 201 -25.71 5.89 -10.24
N PHE A 202 -25.35 5.81 -11.52
CA PHE A 202 -25.89 6.73 -12.53
C PHE A 202 -27.40 6.57 -12.71
N ALA A 203 -27.93 5.35 -12.65
CA ALA A 203 -29.36 5.10 -12.74
C ALA A 203 -30.12 5.64 -11.52
N GLU A 204 -29.58 5.47 -10.31
CA GLU A 204 -30.15 6.01 -9.08
C GLU A 204 -30.07 7.54 -9.00
N THR A 205 -29.02 8.14 -9.56
CA THR A 205 -28.87 9.61 -9.63
C THR A 205 -29.55 10.26 -10.84
N GLY A 206 -30.23 9.47 -11.67
CA GLY A 206 -30.97 9.97 -12.85
C GLY A 206 -30.11 10.44 -14.02
N GLN A 207 -28.80 10.14 -14.03
CA GLN A 207 -27.85 10.59 -15.05
C GLN A 207 -27.73 9.60 -16.22
N PHE A 208 -28.86 9.23 -16.82
CA PHE A 208 -28.94 8.22 -17.89
C PHE A 208 -28.06 8.47 -19.13
N PRO A 209 -27.90 9.72 -19.64
CA PRO A 209 -27.04 9.95 -20.80
C PRO A 209 -25.57 9.54 -20.55
N LYS A 210 -25.11 9.66 -19.31
CA LYS A 210 -23.73 9.28 -18.93
C LYS A 210 -23.53 7.77 -18.85
N ILE A 211 -24.60 6.98 -18.65
CA ILE A 211 -24.53 5.51 -18.63
C ILE A 211 -24.04 4.99 -19.98
N VAL A 212 -24.66 5.44 -21.07
CA VAL A 212 -24.32 4.99 -22.43
C VAL A 212 -22.90 5.44 -22.81
N LEU A 213 -22.53 6.67 -22.46
CA LEU A 213 -21.19 7.21 -22.71
C LEU A 213 -20.11 6.42 -21.94
N TYR A 214 -20.35 6.12 -20.66
CA TYR A 214 -19.41 5.36 -19.85
C TYR A 214 -19.30 3.91 -20.31
N ALA A 215 -20.42 3.24 -20.60
CA ALA A 215 -20.45 1.88 -21.14
C ALA A 215 -19.64 1.75 -22.44
N LYS A 216 -19.82 2.70 -23.37
CA LYS A 216 -19.02 2.76 -24.62
C LYS A 216 -17.54 3.02 -24.35
N LYS A 217 -17.21 3.91 -23.41
CA LYS A 217 -15.82 4.26 -23.10
C LYS A 217 -15.03 3.12 -22.45
N VAL A 218 -15.67 2.37 -21.56
CA VAL A 218 -15.04 1.25 -20.82
C VAL A 218 -15.19 -0.08 -21.56
N GLY A 219 -15.98 -0.13 -22.64
CA GLY A 219 -16.26 -1.37 -23.39
C GLY A 219 -17.11 -2.37 -22.61
N PHE A 220 -17.85 -1.89 -21.59
CA PHE A 220 -18.71 -2.72 -20.76
C PHE A 220 -20.14 -2.71 -21.32
N THR A 221 -20.71 -3.89 -21.55
CA THR A 221 -22.09 -4.05 -22.00
C THR A 221 -22.99 -4.42 -20.82
N PRO A 222 -23.65 -3.45 -20.17
CA PRO A 222 -24.62 -3.75 -19.12
C PRO A 222 -25.88 -4.41 -19.69
N ASP A 223 -26.67 -5.04 -18.83
CA ASP A 223 -28.03 -5.47 -19.17
C ASP A 223 -28.95 -4.24 -19.27
N TYR A 224 -29.00 -3.69 -20.48
CA TYR A 224 -29.83 -2.53 -20.79
C TYR A 224 -31.31 -2.79 -20.60
N ILE A 225 -31.80 -4.03 -20.76
CA ILE A 225 -33.21 -4.38 -20.58
C ILE A 225 -33.57 -4.33 -19.10
N TYR A 226 -32.73 -4.92 -18.25
CA TYR A 226 -32.91 -4.85 -16.80
C TYR A 226 -32.84 -3.41 -16.30
N LEU A 227 -31.86 -2.62 -16.78
CA LEU A 227 -31.76 -1.20 -16.46
C LEU A 227 -33.00 -0.43 -16.90
N LEU A 228 -33.45 -0.61 -18.14
CA LEU A 228 -34.64 0.05 -18.65
C LEU A 228 -35.86 -0.26 -17.79
N ARG A 229 -36.09 -1.53 -17.41
CA ARG A 229 -37.19 -1.91 -16.52
C ARG A 229 -37.08 -1.24 -15.15
N SER A 230 -35.87 -1.20 -14.58
CA SER A 230 -35.63 -0.53 -13.31
C SER A 230 -35.91 0.97 -13.40
N VAL A 231 -35.50 1.62 -14.49
CA VAL A 231 -35.72 3.05 -14.73
C VAL A 231 -37.19 3.35 -14.98
N MET A 232 -37.88 2.55 -15.80
CA MET A 232 -39.31 2.72 -16.09
C MET A 232 -40.17 2.58 -14.84
N ARG A 233 -39.74 1.76 -13.87
CA ARG A 233 -40.41 1.61 -12.57
C ARG A 233 -40.22 2.83 -11.66
N THR A 234 -39.04 3.45 -11.67
CA THR A 234 -38.71 4.56 -10.77
C THR A 234 -39.08 5.91 -11.37
N ASN A 235 -38.86 6.11 -12.68
CA ASN A 235 -39.10 7.36 -13.36
C ASN A 235 -39.46 7.16 -14.87
N PRO A 236 -40.75 7.09 -15.21
CA PRO A 236 -41.21 6.72 -16.56
C PRO A 236 -40.80 7.70 -17.67
N GLU A 237 -40.82 9.02 -17.43
CA GLU A 237 -40.42 10.00 -18.46
C GLU A 237 -38.95 9.84 -18.87
N GLN A 238 -38.06 9.64 -17.89
CA GLN A 238 -36.63 9.49 -18.15
C GLN A 238 -36.29 8.14 -18.79
N GLY A 239 -37.07 7.09 -18.52
CA GLY A 239 -36.87 5.79 -19.17
C GLY A 239 -37.24 5.79 -20.66
N ALA A 240 -38.20 6.62 -21.10
CA ALA A 240 -38.47 6.82 -22.52
C ALA A 240 -37.27 7.50 -23.23
N GLY A 241 -36.68 8.52 -22.59
CA GLY A 241 -35.45 9.16 -23.07
C GLY A 241 -34.25 8.21 -23.11
N PHE A 242 -34.11 7.33 -22.11
CA PHE A 242 -33.07 6.30 -22.09
C PHE A 242 -33.28 5.22 -23.15
N ALA A 243 -34.52 4.77 -23.38
CA ALA A 243 -34.88 3.85 -24.46
C ALA A 243 -34.46 4.40 -25.83
N GLY A 244 -34.74 5.68 -26.08
CA GLY A 244 -34.36 6.35 -27.32
C GLY A 244 -32.84 6.47 -27.55
N MET A 245 -32.01 6.39 -26.51
CA MET A 245 -30.54 6.41 -26.62
C MET A 245 -29.92 5.02 -26.85
N LEU A 246 -30.72 3.96 -26.69
CA LEU A 246 -30.29 2.57 -26.87
C LEU A 246 -30.55 2.04 -28.29
N VAL A 247 -31.35 2.77 -29.08
CA VAL A 247 -31.67 2.47 -30.49
C VAL A 247 -30.63 3.11 -31.42
#